data_AF-A0A427XSY2-F1
#
_entry.id   AF-A0A427XSY2-F1
#
_cell.length_a   1.000
_cell.length_b   1.000
_cell.length_c   1.000
_cell.angle_alpha   90.00
_cell.angle_beta   90.00
_cell.angle_gamma   90.00
#
_symmetry.space_group_name_H-M   'P 1'
#
loop_
_entity.id
_entity.type
_entity.pdbx_description
1 polymer ?
#
loop_
_entity_poly.entity_id
_entity_poly.type
_entity_poly.pdbx_seq_one_letter_code
_entity_poly.pdbx_strand_id
1 'polypeptide(L)'
;MSQAHRPTWNPTMGKETKSGSQMVSKWGLASHTKLKFRQPGQTNTSDVARRDLRAELAAAERVAENKKRKAAGLQPLPPVAGALQIENGSAAASEAAADDDEERAKRRKVLEEAAELDKDDSSDDDDDEDEDEADKGKGKAGGDDDDDDEDDDDDSDDDDEDDTAALMAELARIKQERAEEKARLEAEANAETAADREAEIATGNPLLNLQAALGQTPSAASTTSTFAVKRRWDDDLIFKNQTAGQSDKPKGEFVNDLLRSEFHKKFMQKFIK
;
A
#
# COMPACT_ATOMS: atom_id res chain seq x y z
N MET A 1 59.67 -22.11 37.20
CA MET A 1 58.42 -22.29 36.44
C MET A 1 58.71 -23.21 35.26
N SER A 2 58.01 -24.34 35.12
CA SER A 2 58.31 -25.31 34.05
C SER A 2 57.81 -24.79 32.70
N GLN A 3 58.61 -24.98 31.65
CA GLN A 3 58.33 -24.50 30.29
C GLN A 3 57.38 -25.44 29.51
N ALA A 4 56.56 -26.24 30.18
CA ALA A 4 55.77 -27.30 29.53
C ALA A 4 54.50 -26.78 28.84
N HIS A 5 53.84 -25.77 29.40
CA HIS A 5 52.69 -25.11 28.76
C HIS A 5 53.18 -24.00 27.84
N ARG A 6 53.21 -24.26 26.53
CA ARG A 6 53.69 -23.31 25.51
C ARG A 6 52.63 -23.12 24.43
N PRO A 7 52.49 -21.92 23.87
CA PRO A 7 51.62 -21.70 22.71
C PRO A 7 52.18 -22.41 21.48
N THR A 8 51.29 -22.81 20.57
CA THR A 8 51.64 -23.40 19.28
C THR A 8 51.92 -22.29 18.27
N TRP A 9 53.21 -22.06 17.97
CA TRP A 9 53.61 -21.06 16.97
C TRP A 9 53.53 -21.57 15.54
N ASN A 10 53.81 -22.86 15.35
CA ASN A 10 53.72 -23.53 14.06
C ASN A 10 52.67 -24.65 14.16
N PRO A 11 51.65 -24.67 13.29
CA PRO A 11 50.69 -25.77 13.25
C PRO A 11 51.35 -27.06 12.74
N THR A 12 50.79 -28.20 13.11
CA THR A 12 51.23 -29.50 12.59
C THR A 12 50.87 -29.62 11.10
N MET A 13 51.87 -29.85 10.26
CA MET A 13 51.66 -30.06 8.82
C MET A 13 51.20 -31.49 8.54
N GLY A 14 50.16 -31.65 7.72
CA GLY A 14 49.75 -32.95 7.21
C GLY A 14 50.88 -33.58 6.39
N LYS A 15 51.22 -34.83 6.68
CA LYS A 15 52.18 -35.64 5.91
C LYS A 15 51.47 -36.90 5.41
N GLU A 16 51.87 -37.37 4.24
CA GLU A 16 51.37 -38.61 3.69
C GLU A 16 51.83 -39.79 4.56
N THR A 17 50.90 -40.44 5.25
CA THR A 17 51.18 -41.66 6.01
C THR A 17 50.99 -42.87 5.09
N LYS A 18 52.10 -43.44 4.61
CA LYS A 18 52.08 -44.62 3.70
C LYS A 18 51.63 -45.93 4.34
N SER A 19 51.32 -45.93 5.64
CA SER A 19 50.88 -47.12 6.37
C SER A 19 49.36 -47.08 6.56
N GLY A 20 48.62 -47.86 5.76
CA GLY A 20 47.19 -48.06 5.94
C GLY A 20 46.92 -48.85 7.21
N SER A 21 46.36 -48.21 8.23
CA SER A 21 45.85 -48.90 9.42
C SER A 21 44.57 -49.66 9.07
N GLN A 22 44.36 -50.82 9.68
CA GLN A 22 43.12 -51.60 9.59
C GLN A 22 42.02 -51.06 10.53
N MET A 23 42.32 -50.02 11.32
CA MET A 23 41.34 -49.37 12.19
C MET A 23 40.46 -48.42 11.37
N VAL A 24 39.17 -48.72 11.28
CA VAL A 24 38.18 -47.87 10.59
C VAL A 24 37.27 -47.20 11.62
N SER A 25 37.04 -45.90 11.48
CA SER A 25 36.08 -45.17 12.31
C SER A 25 34.66 -45.33 11.79
N LYS A 26 33.65 -45.15 12.66
CA LYS A 26 32.23 -45.12 12.25
C LYS A 26 31.97 -44.11 11.11
N TRP A 27 32.69 -42.99 11.09
CA TRP A 27 32.57 -41.94 10.07
C TRP A 27 33.23 -42.29 8.73
N GLY A 28 34.18 -43.24 8.74
CA GLY A 28 34.83 -43.76 7.53
C GLY A 28 34.05 -44.88 6.84
N LEU A 29 32.90 -45.29 7.40
CA LEU A 29 31.98 -46.22 6.74
C LEU A 29 31.31 -45.53 5.56
N ALA A 30 30.92 -46.32 4.56
CA ALA A 30 30.27 -45.82 3.35
C ALA A 30 28.96 -45.09 3.69
N SER A 31 28.91 -43.79 3.40
CA SER A 31 27.73 -42.93 3.56
C SER A 31 27.66 -41.93 2.40
N HIS A 32 26.44 -41.55 2.00
CA HIS A 32 26.20 -40.66 0.85
C HIS A 32 26.97 -41.04 -0.42
N THR A 33 26.94 -42.34 -0.78
CA THR A 33 27.67 -42.88 -1.95
C THR A 33 27.15 -42.41 -3.31
N LYS A 34 25.99 -41.73 -3.33
CA LYS A 34 25.38 -41.19 -4.54
C LYS A 34 25.37 -39.67 -4.49
N LEU A 35 26.11 -39.04 -5.41
CA LEU A 35 26.08 -37.60 -5.60
C LEU A 35 24.77 -37.18 -6.28
N LYS A 36 24.19 -36.07 -5.80
CA LYS A 36 23.02 -35.44 -6.42
C LYS A 36 23.48 -34.44 -7.46
N PHE A 37 22.92 -34.52 -8.67
CA PHE A 37 23.14 -33.55 -9.73
C PHE A 37 21.91 -32.66 -9.89
N ARG A 38 22.14 -31.38 -10.19
CA ARG A 38 21.08 -30.41 -10.43
C ARG A 38 20.28 -30.82 -11.67
N GLN A 39 18.97 -30.97 -11.51
CA GLN A 39 18.06 -31.26 -12.62
C GLN A 39 17.73 -29.98 -13.40
N PRO A 40 17.24 -30.07 -14.65
CA PRO A 40 16.63 -28.94 -15.34
C PRO A 40 15.60 -28.24 -14.45
N GLY A 41 15.64 -26.90 -14.40
CA GLY A 41 14.83 -26.11 -13.48
C GLY A 41 15.37 -25.92 -12.06
N GLN A 42 16.42 -26.66 -11.64
CA GLN A 42 17.12 -26.48 -10.34
C GLN A 42 18.44 -25.70 -10.48
N THR A 43 18.45 -24.70 -11.37
CA THR A 43 19.64 -23.91 -11.70
C THR A 43 20.84 -24.76 -12.14
N ASN A 44 20.60 -25.69 -13.08
CA ASN A 44 21.70 -26.41 -13.72
C ASN A 44 22.60 -25.42 -14.52
N THR A 45 23.82 -25.84 -14.85
CA THR A 45 24.79 -24.96 -15.54
C THR A 45 24.33 -24.52 -16.93
N SER A 46 23.67 -25.41 -17.69
CA SER A 46 23.18 -25.12 -19.04
C SER A 46 22.04 -24.10 -19.06
N ASP A 47 21.15 -24.15 -18.08
CA ASP A 47 19.99 -23.28 -17.97
C ASP A 47 20.44 -21.91 -17.47
N VAL A 48 21.41 -21.85 -16.55
CA VAL A 48 21.98 -20.58 -16.09
C VAL A 48 22.74 -19.89 -17.22
N ALA A 49 23.47 -20.63 -18.05
CA ALA A 49 24.20 -20.06 -19.19
C ALA A 49 23.30 -19.42 -20.27
N ARG A 50 22.02 -19.83 -20.36
CA ARG A 50 21.04 -19.26 -21.29
C ARG A 50 20.28 -18.05 -20.73
N ARG A 51 20.36 -17.78 -19.42
CA ARG A 51 19.63 -16.69 -18.78
C ARG A 51 20.44 -15.40 -18.78
N ASP A 52 19.77 -14.29 -19.06
CA ASP A 52 20.33 -12.97 -18.77
C ASP A 52 20.11 -12.62 -17.29
N LEU A 53 21.09 -12.99 -16.47
CA LEU A 53 21.05 -12.77 -15.03
C LEU A 53 21.06 -11.29 -14.65
N ARG A 54 21.60 -10.40 -15.50
CA ARG A 54 21.68 -8.97 -15.21
C ARG A 54 20.31 -8.33 -15.34
N ALA A 55 19.58 -8.65 -16.41
CA ALA A 55 18.22 -8.16 -16.63
C ALA A 55 17.26 -8.69 -15.55
N GLU A 56 17.34 -9.99 -15.24
CA GLU A 56 16.52 -10.62 -14.18
C GLU A 56 16.78 -9.98 -12.80
N LEU A 57 18.06 -9.76 -12.46
CA LEU A 57 18.45 -9.10 -11.21
C LEU A 57 17.90 -7.66 -11.15
N ALA A 58 18.06 -6.88 -12.22
CA ALA A 58 17.57 -5.50 -12.25
C ALA A 58 16.03 -5.43 -12.09
N ALA A 59 15.30 -6.35 -12.72
CA ALA A 59 13.85 -6.46 -12.54
C ALA A 59 13.48 -6.85 -11.10
N ALA A 60 14.18 -7.82 -10.50
CA ALA A 60 13.97 -8.24 -9.12
C ALA A 60 14.29 -7.13 -8.11
N GLU A 61 15.36 -6.37 -8.33
CA GLU A 61 15.71 -5.20 -7.52
C GLU A 61 14.62 -4.13 -7.56
N ARG A 62 14.08 -3.81 -8.75
CA ARG A 62 12.96 -2.87 -8.88
C ARG A 62 11.72 -3.33 -8.13
N VAL A 63 11.36 -4.62 -8.21
CA VAL A 63 10.22 -5.17 -7.45
C VAL A 63 10.47 -5.08 -5.95
N ALA A 64 11.68 -5.41 -5.49
CA ALA A 64 12.05 -5.31 -4.09
C ALA A 64 12.03 -3.86 -3.59
N GLU A 65 12.50 -2.92 -4.40
CA GLU A 65 12.49 -1.49 -4.09
C GLU A 65 11.07 -0.94 -4.05
N ASN A 66 10.22 -1.27 -5.03
CA ASN A 66 8.80 -0.90 -5.01
C ASN A 66 8.08 -1.45 -3.77
N LYS A 67 8.41 -2.68 -3.33
CA LYS A 67 7.89 -3.24 -2.08
C LYS A 67 8.33 -2.43 -0.86
N LYS A 68 9.60 -2.00 -0.80
CA LYS A 68 10.12 -1.12 0.27
C LYS A 68 9.45 0.25 0.24
N ARG A 69 9.29 0.86 -0.94
CA ARG A 69 8.62 2.17 -1.11
C ARG A 69 7.15 2.11 -0.69
N LYS A 70 6.43 1.06 -1.09
CA LYS A 70 5.05 0.81 -0.65
C LYS A 70 4.96 0.67 0.88
N ALA A 71 5.89 -0.06 1.50
CA ALA A 71 5.95 -0.19 2.96
C ALA A 71 6.28 1.15 3.67
N ALA A 72 6.99 2.05 2.99
CA ALA A 72 7.25 3.41 3.46
C ALA A 72 6.15 4.42 3.09
N GLY A 73 5.10 4.01 2.36
CA GLY A 73 4.02 4.89 1.91
C GLY A 73 4.34 5.76 0.69
N LEU A 74 5.47 5.53 0.01
CA LEU A 74 5.85 6.26 -1.19
C LEU A 74 5.28 5.60 -2.46
N GLN A 75 5.01 6.42 -3.48
CA GLN A 75 4.59 5.93 -4.79
C GLN A 75 5.67 5.02 -5.43
N PRO A 76 5.25 4.03 -6.25
CA PRO A 76 6.16 3.14 -6.96
C PRO A 76 7.02 3.92 -7.95
N LEU A 77 8.23 3.41 -8.23
CA LEU A 77 9.12 4.03 -9.21
C LEU A 77 8.50 3.99 -10.61
N PRO A 78 8.63 5.07 -11.41
CA PRO A 78 8.13 5.10 -12.77
C PRO A 78 8.72 3.95 -13.61
N PRO A 79 7.99 3.45 -14.62
CA PRO A 79 8.54 2.50 -15.57
C PRO A 79 9.76 3.12 -16.26
N VAL A 80 10.86 2.37 -16.34
CA VAL A 80 12.06 2.82 -17.06
C VAL A 80 11.70 2.93 -18.55
N ALA A 81 11.76 4.15 -19.10
CA ALA A 81 11.59 4.38 -20.53
C ALA A 81 12.69 3.63 -21.30
N GLY A 82 12.27 2.78 -22.26
CA GLY A 82 13.18 1.98 -23.09
C GLY A 82 13.45 0.54 -22.61
N ALA A 83 12.89 0.12 -21.48
CA ALA A 83 12.88 -1.30 -21.12
C ALA A 83 11.75 -2.01 -21.88
N LEU A 84 12.03 -2.51 -23.08
CA LEU A 84 11.17 -3.45 -23.79
C LEU A 84 10.75 -4.56 -22.82
N GLN A 85 9.47 -4.62 -22.50
CA GLN A 85 8.88 -5.77 -21.83
C GLN A 85 9.23 -6.99 -22.66
N ILE A 86 10.07 -7.88 -22.15
CA ILE A 86 10.26 -9.19 -22.75
C ILE A 86 8.99 -9.98 -22.44
N GLU A 87 7.95 -9.72 -23.22
CA GLU A 87 6.79 -10.57 -23.34
C GLU A 87 7.25 -11.89 -23.95
N ASN A 88 7.33 -12.91 -23.10
CA ASN A 88 7.48 -14.28 -23.55
C ASN A 88 6.18 -14.73 -24.23
N GLY A 89 6.04 -14.42 -25.52
CA GLY A 89 5.22 -15.16 -26.47
C GLY A 89 3.69 -15.15 -26.25
N SER A 90 3.07 -13.99 -26.06
CA SER A 90 1.61 -13.83 -26.24
C SER A 90 1.22 -12.60 -27.07
N ALA A 91 2.07 -12.19 -28.02
CA ALA A 91 1.87 -11.05 -28.91
C ALA A 91 0.84 -11.30 -30.04
N ALA A 92 -0.16 -12.15 -29.79
CA ALA A 92 -1.32 -12.35 -30.68
C ALA A 92 -2.66 -12.04 -29.98
N ALA A 93 -2.62 -11.37 -28.82
CA ALA A 93 -3.82 -11.08 -28.01
C ALA A 93 -4.00 -9.58 -27.69
N SER A 94 -3.26 -8.67 -28.32
CA SER A 94 -3.38 -7.23 -28.09
C SER A 94 -4.34 -6.49 -29.03
N GLU A 95 -4.75 -7.10 -30.15
CA GLU A 95 -5.88 -6.59 -30.96
C GLU A 95 -7.24 -7.18 -30.54
N ALA A 96 -7.25 -8.23 -29.72
CA ALA A 96 -8.47 -8.82 -29.17
C ALA A 96 -8.90 -8.23 -27.81
N ALA A 97 -8.03 -7.43 -27.15
CA ALA A 97 -8.31 -6.90 -25.81
C ALA A 97 -9.15 -5.60 -25.84
N ALA A 98 -9.15 -4.85 -26.94
CA ALA A 98 -10.01 -3.67 -27.09
C ALA A 98 -11.48 -4.06 -27.36
N ASP A 99 -11.71 -5.18 -28.09
CA ASP A 99 -13.05 -5.74 -28.29
C ASP A 99 -13.58 -6.45 -27.01
N ASP A 100 -12.70 -7.08 -26.21
CA ASP A 100 -13.11 -7.79 -24.98
C ASP A 100 -13.59 -6.83 -23.87
N ASP A 101 -13.09 -5.59 -23.79
CA ASP A 101 -13.56 -4.59 -22.82
C ASP A 101 -14.95 -4.03 -23.20
N GLU A 102 -15.20 -3.80 -24.49
CA GLU A 102 -16.53 -3.40 -24.96
C GLU A 102 -17.56 -4.52 -24.83
N GLU A 103 -17.20 -5.77 -25.18
CA GLU A 103 -18.08 -6.92 -25.01
C GLU A 103 -18.37 -7.22 -23.54
N ARG A 104 -17.40 -7.04 -22.63
CA ARG A 104 -17.62 -7.16 -21.17
C ARG A 104 -18.53 -6.05 -20.65
N ALA A 105 -18.38 -4.82 -21.13
CA ALA A 105 -19.28 -3.72 -20.77
C ALA A 105 -20.71 -3.96 -21.26
N LYS A 106 -20.88 -4.44 -22.50
CA LYS A 106 -22.18 -4.83 -23.08
C LYS A 106 -22.79 -6.00 -22.30
N ARG A 107 -22.00 -7.01 -21.93
CA ARG A 107 -22.44 -8.19 -21.16
C ARG A 107 -22.80 -7.85 -19.71
N ARG A 108 -22.11 -6.88 -19.09
CA ARG A 108 -22.45 -6.34 -17.77
C ARG A 108 -23.76 -5.58 -17.80
N LYS A 109 -23.97 -4.73 -18.82
CA LYS A 109 -25.21 -3.98 -19.01
C LYS A 109 -26.42 -4.90 -19.25
N VAL A 110 -26.25 -5.96 -20.05
CA VAL A 110 -27.33 -6.95 -20.28
C VAL A 110 -27.65 -7.74 -19.02
N LEU A 111 -26.67 -8.03 -18.16
CA LEU A 111 -26.90 -8.71 -16.88
C LEU A 111 -27.61 -7.81 -15.86
N GLU A 112 -27.31 -6.51 -15.87
CA GLU A 112 -27.98 -5.49 -15.06
C GLU A 112 -29.42 -5.26 -15.52
N GLU A 113 -29.65 -5.13 -16.83
CA GLU A 113 -30.99 -5.03 -17.43
C GLU A 113 -31.83 -6.30 -17.17
N ALA A 114 -31.22 -7.48 -17.23
CA ALA A 114 -31.90 -8.73 -16.88
C ALA A 114 -32.22 -8.82 -15.38
N ALA A 115 -31.35 -8.29 -14.50
CA ALA A 115 -31.61 -8.24 -13.07
C ALA A 115 -32.68 -7.21 -12.71
N GLU A 116 -32.79 -6.10 -13.45
CA GLU A 116 -33.87 -5.12 -13.30
C GLU A 116 -35.22 -5.69 -13.78
N LEU A 117 -35.23 -6.47 -14.85
CA LEU A 117 -36.43 -7.18 -15.33
C LEU A 117 -36.87 -8.30 -14.38
N ASP A 118 -35.94 -8.99 -13.72
CA ASP A 118 -36.23 -10.03 -12.71
C ASP A 118 -36.72 -9.41 -11.38
N LYS A 119 -36.36 -8.15 -11.10
CA LYS A 119 -36.74 -7.44 -9.88
C LYS A 119 -38.15 -6.83 -9.90
N ASP A 120 -38.87 -6.92 -11.02
CA ASP A 120 -40.26 -6.45 -11.15
C ASP A 120 -41.30 -7.61 -11.09
N ASP A 121 -40.88 -8.87 -10.86
CA ASP A 121 -41.80 -10.04 -10.79
C ASP A 121 -41.65 -10.91 -9.52
N SER A 122 -41.36 -10.32 -8.36
CA SER A 122 -41.54 -11.03 -7.10
C SER A 122 -41.80 -10.06 -5.94
N SER A 123 -43.08 -9.81 -5.71
CA SER A 123 -43.61 -9.41 -4.42
C SER A 123 -43.43 -10.54 -3.41
N ASP A 124 -43.08 -10.13 -2.18
CA ASP A 124 -43.37 -10.77 -0.90
C ASP A 124 -42.27 -11.58 -0.19
N ASP A 125 -42.16 -11.23 1.08
CA ASP A 125 -41.63 -11.90 2.26
C ASP A 125 -40.24 -11.53 2.80
N ASP A 126 -40.35 -10.95 4.01
CA ASP A 126 -39.39 -10.54 5.03
C ASP A 126 -38.37 -11.64 5.42
N ASP A 127 -37.20 -11.24 5.97
CA ASP A 127 -36.87 -11.40 7.40
C ASP A 127 -35.36 -11.09 7.65
N ASP A 128 -35.14 -9.95 8.29
CA ASP A 128 -34.34 -9.70 9.51
C ASP A 128 -32.82 -9.98 9.68
N GLU A 129 -32.21 -8.94 10.31
CA GLU A 129 -31.06 -8.90 11.25
C GLU A 129 -29.63 -9.18 10.70
N ASP A 130 -28.56 -8.42 11.00
CA ASP A 130 -28.32 -7.26 11.87
C ASP A 130 -26.90 -6.68 11.63
N GLU A 131 -26.75 -5.39 11.98
CA GLU A 131 -25.59 -4.68 12.56
C GLU A 131 -24.26 -4.42 11.79
N ASP A 132 -24.12 -3.13 11.42
CA ASP A 132 -23.11 -2.14 11.89
C ASP A 132 -21.79 -1.80 11.13
N GLU A 133 -21.83 -0.53 10.67
CA GLU A 133 -20.88 0.59 10.88
C GLU A 133 -19.50 0.65 10.15
N ALA A 134 -19.51 1.46 9.09
CA ALA A 134 -18.68 2.64 8.81
C ALA A 134 -17.23 2.78 9.38
N ASP A 135 -16.28 3.12 8.49
CA ASP A 135 -15.31 4.20 8.77
C ASP A 135 -14.88 4.91 7.47
N LYS A 136 -15.37 6.15 7.30
CA LYS A 136 -14.83 7.17 6.40
C LYS A 136 -14.07 8.17 7.25
N GLY A 137 -12.76 8.33 7.02
CA GLY A 137 -11.92 9.32 7.69
C GLY A 137 -10.95 10.05 6.75
N LYS A 138 -11.50 10.81 5.78
CA LYS A 138 -10.77 11.71 4.88
C LYS A 138 -10.57 13.07 5.58
N GLY A 139 -9.36 13.34 6.07
CA GLY A 139 -8.96 14.62 6.65
C GLY A 139 -8.16 15.48 5.65
N LYS A 140 -8.65 16.69 5.39
CA LYS A 140 -8.09 17.77 4.55
C LYS A 140 -7.77 18.98 5.43
N ALA A 141 -6.59 19.59 5.28
CA ALA A 141 -6.18 21.00 5.53
C ALA A 141 -4.66 21.08 5.83
N GLY A 142 -3.84 22.01 5.35
CA GLY A 142 -4.00 23.19 4.48
C GLY A 142 -2.69 24.02 4.41
N GLY A 143 -2.56 24.87 3.38
CA GLY A 143 -1.60 25.99 3.18
C GLY A 143 -0.17 25.61 2.79
N ASP A 144 0.59 26.32 1.95
CA ASP A 144 0.46 27.57 1.16
C ASP A 144 1.75 27.68 0.29
N ASP A 145 1.68 28.42 -0.82
CA ASP A 145 2.78 28.97 -1.67
C ASP A 145 3.92 28.08 -2.21
N ASP A 146 4.05 27.98 -3.54
CA ASP A 146 5.02 28.83 -4.28
C ASP A 146 4.77 28.72 -5.81
N ASP A 147 4.78 29.88 -6.46
CA ASP A 147 4.86 30.10 -7.90
C ASP A 147 6.14 29.44 -8.45
N ASP A 148 6.07 28.81 -9.62
CA ASP A 148 7.09 29.07 -10.64
C ASP A 148 6.56 28.73 -12.03
N ASP A 149 6.51 29.78 -12.85
CA ASP A 149 6.34 29.79 -14.30
C ASP A 149 7.51 29.07 -14.96
N GLU A 150 7.28 28.02 -15.76
CA GLU A 150 8.17 27.70 -16.87
C GLU A 150 7.36 27.32 -18.12
N ASP A 151 7.35 28.30 -19.01
CA ASP A 151 7.08 28.32 -20.45
C ASP A 151 7.82 27.17 -21.17
N ASP A 152 7.13 26.37 -21.97
CA ASP A 152 7.77 25.76 -23.15
C ASP A 152 6.73 25.57 -24.28
N ASP A 153 7.05 26.27 -25.34
CA ASP A 153 6.37 26.49 -26.61
C ASP A 153 6.78 25.34 -27.54
N ASP A 154 5.84 24.52 -28.02
CA ASP A 154 6.11 23.62 -29.15
C ASP A 154 4.94 23.66 -30.14
N ASP A 155 5.05 24.65 -31.02
CA ASP A 155 4.29 24.86 -32.24
C ASP A 155 4.70 23.79 -33.28
N SER A 156 3.88 22.74 -33.41
CA SER A 156 4.02 21.76 -34.50
C SER A 156 3.05 22.12 -35.63
N ASP A 157 3.56 22.94 -36.54
CA ASP A 157 3.08 23.21 -37.88
C ASP A 157 3.09 21.91 -38.72
N ASP A 158 1.92 21.44 -39.17
CA ASP A 158 1.81 20.50 -40.29
C ASP A 158 0.67 20.93 -41.22
N ASP A 159 1.07 21.04 -42.48
CA ASP A 159 0.47 21.71 -43.63
C ASP A 159 -0.53 20.80 -44.33
N ASP A 160 -1.80 21.21 -44.42
CA ASP A 160 -2.75 20.76 -45.46
C ASP A 160 -3.90 21.79 -45.57
N GLU A 161 -3.67 22.78 -46.45
CA GLU A 161 -4.60 23.83 -46.87
C GLU A 161 -5.72 23.29 -47.79
N ASP A 162 -6.96 23.21 -47.28
CA ASP A 162 -8.16 23.91 -47.81
C ASP A 162 -9.51 23.42 -47.21
N ASP A 163 -9.54 22.35 -46.39
CA ASP A 163 -10.80 21.83 -45.77
C ASP A 163 -10.89 21.96 -44.21
N THR A 164 -9.84 22.46 -43.54
CA THR A 164 -9.71 22.48 -42.06
C THR A 164 -10.40 23.66 -41.37
N ALA A 165 -10.58 24.80 -42.05
CA ALA A 165 -11.14 26.02 -41.47
C ALA A 165 -12.64 25.92 -41.15
N ALA A 166 -13.40 25.17 -41.94
CA ALA A 166 -14.84 24.94 -41.69
C ALA A 166 -15.06 24.04 -40.46
N LEU A 167 -14.22 23.03 -40.28
CA LEU A 167 -14.29 22.07 -39.18
C LEU A 167 -13.92 22.68 -37.82
N MET A 168 -12.92 23.58 -37.78
CA MET A 168 -12.54 24.29 -36.54
C MET A 168 -13.61 25.27 -36.05
N ALA A 169 -14.36 25.90 -36.96
CA ALA A 169 -15.50 26.75 -36.60
C ALA A 169 -16.67 25.93 -36.02
N GLU A 170 -16.89 24.70 -36.52
CA GLU A 170 -17.89 23.78 -35.97
C GLU A 170 -17.45 23.21 -34.60
N LEU A 171 -16.17 22.87 -34.42
CA LEU A 171 -15.63 22.47 -33.12
C LEU A 171 -15.67 23.61 -32.08
N ALA A 172 -15.43 24.86 -32.49
CA ALA A 172 -15.57 26.02 -31.62
C ALA A 172 -17.03 26.19 -31.15
N ARG A 173 -17.99 25.96 -32.05
CA ARG A 173 -19.42 25.97 -31.71
C ARG A 173 -19.80 24.82 -30.77
N ILE A 174 -19.33 23.59 -31.01
CA ILE A 174 -19.58 22.44 -30.14
C ILE A 174 -18.92 22.64 -28.76
N LYS A 175 -17.72 23.25 -28.72
CA LYS A 175 -17.02 23.57 -27.47
C LYS A 175 -17.75 24.67 -26.69
N GLN A 176 -18.32 25.65 -27.37
CA GLN A 176 -19.13 26.69 -26.75
C GLN A 176 -20.45 26.12 -26.21
N GLU A 177 -21.13 25.25 -26.96
CA GLU A 177 -22.36 24.57 -26.53
C GLU A 177 -22.11 23.66 -25.33
N ARG A 178 -21.03 22.85 -25.35
CA ARG A 178 -20.63 22.05 -24.19
C ARG A 178 -20.18 22.88 -22.99
N ALA A 179 -19.55 24.03 -23.22
CA ALA A 179 -19.15 24.91 -22.12
C ALA A 179 -20.38 25.52 -21.43
N GLU A 180 -21.42 25.86 -22.19
CA GLU A 180 -22.68 26.38 -21.65
C GLU A 180 -23.48 25.29 -20.89
N GLU A 181 -23.57 24.07 -21.44
CA GLU A 181 -24.22 22.96 -20.75
C GLU A 181 -23.46 22.55 -19.47
N LYS A 182 -22.13 22.49 -19.54
CA LYS A 182 -21.27 22.23 -18.37
C LYS A 182 -21.39 23.34 -17.33
N ALA A 183 -21.44 24.60 -17.74
CA ALA A 183 -21.65 25.72 -16.82
C ALA A 183 -23.03 25.65 -16.14
N ARG A 184 -24.07 25.20 -16.85
CA ARG A 184 -25.40 24.98 -16.26
C ARG A 184 -25.38 23.86 -15.23
N LEU A 185 -24.72 22.74 -15.53
CA LEU A 185 -24.61 21.60 -14.62
C LEU A 185 -23.73 21.89 -13.41
N GLU A 186 -22.65 22.65 -13.58
CA GLU A 186 -21.81 23.13 -12.47
C GLU A 186 -22.55 24.13 -11.57
N ALA A 187 -23.42 24.98 -12.13
CA ALA A 187 -24.27 25.87 -11.34
C ALA A 187 -25.33 25.11 -10.53
N GLU A 188 -25.92 24.06 -11.11
CA GLU A 188 -26.89 23.18 -10.44
C GLU A 188 -26.22 22.39 -9.31
N ALA A 189 -25.06 21.77 -9.57
CA ALA A 189 -24.29 21.06 -8.55
C ALA A 189 -23.81 21.99 -7.42
N ASN A 190 -23.40 23.23 -7.74
CA ASN A 190 -22.99 24.19 -6.72
C ASN A 190 -24.20 24.66 -5.87
N ALA A 191 -25.40 24.74 -6.44
CA ALA A 191 -26.62 25.04 -5.70
C ALA A 191 -27.03 23.90 -4.76
N GLU A 192 -26.93 22.63 -5.20
CA GLU A 192 -27.19 21.47 -4.35
C GLU A 192 -26.21 21.39 -3.17
N THR A 193 -24.92 21.55 -3.43
CA THR A 193 -23.91 21.55 -2.34
C THR A 193 -24.09 22.70 -1.35
N ALA A 194 -24.63 23.84 -1.80
CA ALA A 194 -24.98 24.96 -0.93
C ALA A 194 -26.21 24.67 -0.06
N ALA A 195 -27.23 24.01 -0.62
CA ALA A 195 -28.43 23.58 0.12
C ALA A 195 -28.09 22.52 1.18
N ASP A 196 -27.25 21.54 0.84
CA ASP A 196 -26.78 20.52 1.80
C ASP A 196 -25.98 21.17 2.93
N ARG A 197 -25.13 22.14 2.61
CA ARG A 197 -24.36 22.89 3.61
C ARG A 197 -25.26 23.70 4.53
N GLU A 198 -26.34 24.31 4.02
CA GLU A 198 -27.31 25.03 4.84
C GLU A 198 -28.11 24.09 5.75
N ALA A 199 -28.47 22.89 5.26
CA ALA A 199 -29.12 21.85 6.05
C ALA A 199 -28.19 21.30 7.16
N GLU A 200 -26.91 21.08 6.88
CA GLU A 200 -25.92 20.68 7.89
C GLU A 200 -25.66 21.79 8.91
N ILE A 201 -25.63 23.07 8.51
CA ILE A 201 -25.47 24.19 9.45
C ILE A 201 -26.70 24.31 10.36
N ALA A 202 -27.92 24.12 9.81
CA ALA A 202 -29.15 24.18 10.58
C ALA A 202 -29.31 23.01 11.56
N THR A 203 -28.86 21.80 11.19
CA THR A 203 -29.02 20.57 12.00
C THR A 203 -27.80 20.25 12.87
N GLY A 204 -26.62 20.72 12.48
CA GLY A 204 -25.34 20.47 13.13
C GLY A 204 -25.10 21.32 14.39
N ASN A 205 -26.01 22.21 14.78
CA ASN A 205 -25.93 22.92 16.06
C ASN A 205 -26.61 22.11 17.18
N PRO A 206 -25.85 21.37 18.00
CA PRO A 206 -26.41 20.53 19.04
C PRO A 206 -27.09 21.32 20.17
N LEU A 207 -26.88 22.64 20.26
CA LEU A 207 -27.55 23.51 21.25
C LEU A 207 -28.98 23.88 20.84
N LEU A 208 -29.30 23.85 19.54
CA LEU A 208 -30.66 24.10 19.03
C LEU A 208 -31.50 22.81 19.01
N ASN A 209 -30.87 21.65 18.83
CA ASN A 209 -31.54 20.34 18.74
C ASN A 209 -31.41 19.47 20.01
N LEU A 210 -31.14 20.09 21.17
CA LEU A 210 -31.01 19.40 22.47
C LEU A 210 -32.20 18.49 22.82
N GLN A 211 -33.40 18.84 22.35
CA GLN A 211 -34.63 18.08 22.60
C GLN A 211 -34.73 16.80 21.77
N ALA A 212 -34.06 16.72 20.61
CA ALA A 212 -34.08 15.55 19.74
C ALA A 212 -32.96 14.55 20.09
N ALA A 213 -31.76 15.05 20.41
CA ALA A 213 -30.60 14.21 20.73
C ALA A 213 -30.70 13.49 22.10
N LEU A 214 -31.53 13.98 23.03
CA LEU A 214 -31.67 13.40 24.37
C LEU A 214 -32.81 12.36 24.47
N GLY A 215 -33.56 12.08 23.39
CA GLY A 215 -34.56 11.00 23.36
C GLY A 215 -35.64 11.05 24.45
N GLN A 216 -35.86 12.21 25.07
CA GLN A 216 -36.72 12.35 26.26
C GLN A 216 -38.07 12.97 25.87
N THR A 217 -39.14 12.17 25.96
CA THR A 217 -40.54 12.63 25.84
C THR A 217 -40.83 13.77 26.82
N PRO A 218 -41.72 14.73 26.50
CA PRO A 218 -41.91 15.94 27.31
C PRO A 218 -42.69 15.61 28.58
N SER A 219 -41.97 15.28 29.66
CA SER A 219 -42.51 15.31 31.01
C SER A 219 -42.07 16.61 31.67
N ALA A 220 -43.05 17.45 31.97
CA ALA A 220 -42.87 18.71 32.66
C ALA A 220 -42.20 18.47 34.03
N ALA A 221 -41.22 19.33 34.33
CA ALA A 221 -40.48 19.46 35.58
C ALA A 221 -39.28 18.51 35.76
N SER A 222 -38.06 19.01 35.50
CA SER A 222 -36.97 18.81 36.44
C SER A 222 -35.79 19.77 36.20
N THR A 223 -35.64 20.67 37.18
CA THR A 223 -34.40 21.16 37.79
C THR A 223 -33.15 21.38 36.93
N THR A 224 -32.77 22.66 36.87
CA THR A 224 -31.41 23.20 36.77
C THR A 224 -30.40 22.40 37.60
N SER A 225 -29.82 21.35 37.03
CA SER A 225 -28.64 20.69 37.59
C SER A 225 -27.40 21.29 36.95
N THR A 226 -26.69 22.07 37.74
CA THR A 226 -25.38 22.62 37.39
C THR A 226 -24.40 21.46 37.17
N PHE A 227 -23.78 21.42 35.99
CA PHE A 227 -22.69 20.49 35.65
C PHE A 227 -21.44 20.76 36.51
N ALA A 228 -21.46 20.34 37.77
CA ALA A 228 -20.28 20.37 38.63
C ALA A 228 -19.34 19.22 38.21
N VAL A 229 -18.25 19.57 37.53
CA VAL A 229 -17.20 18.61 37.13
C VAL A 229 -16.66 17.93 38.39
N LYS A 230 -17.01 16.66 38.58
CA LYS A 230 -16.48 15.80 39.64
C LYS A 230 -14.96 15.77 39.54
N ARG A 231 -14.26 16.10 40.62
CA ARG A 231 -12.80 16.02 40.71
C ARG A 231 -12.37 14.61 40.30
N ARG A 232 -11.56 14.52 39.25
CA ARG A 232 -11.05 13.26 38.71
C ARG A 232 -10.09 12.65 39.73
N TRP A 233 -10.08 11.34 39.85
CA TRP A 233 -9.21 10.62 40.79
C TRP A 233 -7.72 10.92 40.52
N ASP A 234 -7.37 11.20 39.27
CA ASP A 234 -6.03 11.59 38.79
C ASP A 234 -5.63 13.04 39.10
N ASP A 235 -6.54 13.87 39.60
CA ASP A 235 -6.28 15.32 39.71
C ASP A 235 -5.26 15.66 40.82
N ASP A 236 -5.17 14.79 41.83
CA ASP A 236 -4.22 14.86 42.96
C ASP A 236 -2.85 14.24 42.67
N LEU A 237 -2.65 13.68 41.47
CA LEU A 237 -1.39 13.07 41.11
C LEU A 237 -0.35 14.15 40.81
N ILE A 238 0.77 14.08 41.54
CA ILE A 238 1.91 14.99 41.42
C ILE A 238 2.69 14.84 40.11
N PHE A 239 2.49 13.72 39.39
CA PHE A 239 3.08 13.47 38.08
C PHE A 239 1.99 13.11 37.08
N LYS A 240 1.93 13.85 35.98
CA LYS A 240 0.96 13.65 34.89
C LYS A 240 1.73 13.33 33.61
N ASN A 241 1.25 12.37 32.82
CA ASN A 241 1.71 12.09 31.45
C ASN A 241 3.24 11.91 31.25
N GLN A 242 3.94 11.20 32.15
CA GLN A 242 5.41 11.05 32.10
C GLN A 242 5.94 10.34 30.84
N THR A 243 5.14 9.46 30.24
CA THR A 243 5.49 8.69 29.03
C THR A 243 4.88 9.28 27.76
N ALA A 244 4.23 10.45 27.84
CA ALA A 244 3.63 11.07 26.67
C ALA A 244 4.73 11.40 25.64
N GLY A 245 4.58 10.87 24.44
CA GLY A 245 5.55 11.02 23.35
C GLY A 245 6.69 9.99 23.33
N GLN A 246 6.79 9.08 24.30
CA GLN A 246 7.72 7.96 24.20
C GLN A 246 7.09 6.83 23.38
N SER A 247 7.70 6.53 22.23
CA SER A 247 7.31 5.36 21.44
C SER A 247 8.00 4.11 22.01
N ASP A 248 7.21 3.12 22.44
CA ASP A 248 7.72 1.82 22.91
C ASP A 248 8.19 0.90 21.76
N LYS A 249 8.26 1.43 20.54
CA LYS A 249 8.72 0.68 19.38
C LYS A 249 10.24 0.48 19.48
N PRO A 250 10.74 -0.76 19.52
CA PRO A 250 12.17 -0.99 19.54
C PRO A 250 12.79 -0.40 18.28
N LYS A 251 13.83 0.41 18.45
CA LYS A 251 14.62 0.89 17.33
C LYS A 251 15.20 -0.33 16.62
N GLY A 252 14.93 -0.47 15.32
CA GLY A 252 15.43 -1.57 14.49
C GLY A 252 16.93 -1.48 14.20
N GLU A 253 17.70 -0.88 15.10
CA GLU A 253 19.12 -0.62 14.96
C GLU A 253 19.90 -1.89 15.26
N PHE A 254 20.63 -2.39 14.28
CA PHE A 254 21.60 -3.46 14.49
C PHE A 254 22.93 -2.86 14.97
N VAL A 255 23.40 -3.32 16.13
CA VAL A 255 24.70 -2.94 16.68
C VAL A 255 25.65 -4.13 16.55
N ASN A 256 26.76 -3.95 15.82
CA ASN A 256 27.82 -4.95 15.71
C ASN A 256 28.73 -4.96 16.96
N ASP A 257 28.12 -5.20 18.11
CA ASP A 257 28.78 -5.31 19.43
C ASP A 257 28.00 -6.32 20.27
N LEU A 258 28.68 -7.35 20.76
CA LEU A 258 28.07 -8.44 21.53
C LEU A 258 27.59 -8.01 22.92
N LEU A 259 28.11 -6.93 23.49
CA LEU A 259 27.73 -6.47 24.84
C LEU A 259 26.75 -5.30 24.80
N ARG A 260 26.80 -4.49 23.74
CA ARG A 260 25.94 -3.30 23.59
C ARG A 260 24.72 -3.52 22.71
N SER A 261 24.63 -4.66 22.03
CA SER A 261 23.43 -5.04 21.28
C SER A 261 22.20 -5.10 22.19
N GLU A 262 21.05 -4.69 21.64
CA GLU A 262 19.74 -4.83 22.29
C GLU A 262 19.44 -6.28 22.69
N PHE A 263 19.97 -7.25 21.93
CA PHE A 263 19.89 -8.66 22.30
C PHE A 263 20.57 -8.92 23.65
N HIS A 264 21.78 -8.41 23.85
CA HIS A 264 22.54 -8.64 25.07
C HIS A 264 21.93 -7.90 26.27
N LYS A 265 21.46 -6.67 26.07
CA LYS A 265 20.76 -5.92 27.12
C LYS A 265 19.51 -6.65 27.60
N LYS A 266 18.67 -7.13 26.67
CA LYS A 266 17.48 -7.93 26.97
C LYS A 266 17.82 -9.28 27.62
N PHE A 267 18.89 -9.93 27.16
CA PHE A 267 19.40 -11.15 27.77
C PHE A 267 19.79 -10.91 29.24
N MET A 268 20.59 -9.88 29.51
CA MET A 268 21.02 -9.56 30.86
C MET A 268 19.84 -9.16 31.76
N GLN A 269 18.90 -8.35 31.27
CA GLN A 269 17.69 -8.00 32.01
C GLN A 269 16.81 -9.22 32.34
N LYS A 270 16.83 -10.25 31.48
CA LYS A 270 16.04 -11.49 31.68
C LYS A 270 16.70 -12.45 32.67
N PHE A 271 18.02 -12.61 32.60
CA PHE A 271 18.74 -13.66 33.34
C PHE A 271 19.48 -13.16 34.57
N ILE A 272 19.66 -11.84 34.71
CA ILE A 272 20.24 -11.19 35.88
C ILE A 272 19.17 -10.25 36.43
N LYS A 273 18.82 -10.44 37.70
CA LYS A 273 17.73 -9.73 38.38
C LYS A 273 18.28 -8.74 39.39
#